data_AF-A0A812PXJ8-F1
#
_entry.id   AF-A0A812PXJ8-F1
#
_cell.length_a   1.000
_cell.length_b   1.000
_cell.length_c   1.000
_cell.angle_alpha   90.00
_cell.angle_beta   90.00
_cell.angle_gamma   90.00
#
_symmetry.space_group_name_H-M   'P 1'
#
loop_
_entity.id
_entity.type
_entity.pdbx_description
1 polymer ?
#
loop_
_entity_poly.entity_id
_entity_poly.type
_entity_poly.pdbx_seq_one_letter_code
_entity_poly.pdbx_strand_id
1 'polypeptide(L)'
;MSPVSPMQIPLASFGTFDQFRDAASTGAAAIDTLYFWILGICAFFFFLIVAVLVAFIARYYARPGHVEQHTPHHDNRLEALWSIIPSFIVVALFWYGVLFYLDLRTPPENAYEIQVVAKKWNWSFMYPNGVVDPNLHVPADRDVRLVMASDDVLHSLYVPAFRVKMDVVPGRYSELWFNATTPTESFDPAIDPSTTGADENGYDLFCTEYCGQGHSAMIAKVVVHKSGTFETWLAEAARIDPTSSPAELGEKIWKQRGCSQCHSVDGKASTGPTWQGTYGTEQKTDKGTVKVDENYIRESILNPMAQIRDGFKGVMPSYQGQLKDAEIAAVIYYMKKLSAEADSVPATWEDAGGVPGQEEGEGSAEGVDTSPGDGLDADEPIPAEEQTPADKPDSEEAAAEKMDVEEPKTGEQPETDDAETAIAEDPSRKVFIPQGRSYLANPPGMTFWQAVSSWAFTLDHKRIGVMYLCGVMSAFLLGGIFAGAVRLELWNGTPGLFHDNVQQAQDFYNQMFTLHGAVMTFLFIIPSIPAALGNIFLPMMLGAKDVAFPRMNLASFHLWCIGAVFFLITLLTSGLDTGWTFYTPYSTSTQTSVIFATMGVFILG
;
A
#
# COMPACT_ATOMS: atom_id res chain seq x y z
N MET A 1 9.30 32.62 13.77
CA MET A 1 10.12 32.49 12.55
C MET A 1 9.15 32.39 11.39
N SER A 2 9.15 33.34 10.47
CA SER A 2 8.25 33.32 9.32
C SER A 2 8.54 32.08 8.48
N PRO A 3 7.52 31.34 7.99
CA PRO A 3 7.75 30.18 7.14
C PRO A 3 8.46 30.66 5.88
N VAL A 4 9.63 30.06 5.60
CA VAL A 4 10.34 30.26 4.34
C VAL A 4 9.43 29.71 3.26
N SER A 5 8.81 30.59 2.47
CA SER A 5 8.03 30.18 1.30
C SER A 5 8.96 29.34 0.40
N PRO A 6 8.67 28.06 0.16
CA PRO A 6 9.49 27.25 -0.73
C PRO A 6 9.50 27.93 -2.09
N MET A 7 10.69 28.05 -2.69
CA MET A 7 10.86 28.55 -4.05
C MET A 7 10.03 27.66 -4.99
N GLN A 8 8.85 28.15 -5.38
CA GLN A 8 7.99 27.51 -6.35
C GLN A 8 8.72 27.55 -7.69
N ILE A 9 9.28 26.42 -8.13
CA ILE A 9 9.73 26.26 -9.50
C ILE A 9 8.45 26.06 -10.32
N PRO A 10 8.02 27.03 -11.15
CA PRO A 10 6.89 26.80 -12.03
C PRO A 10 7.24 25.60 -12.92
N LEU A 11 6.36 24.61 -12.91
CA LEU A 11 6.45 23.41 -13.73
C LEU A 11 6.74 23.83 -15.18
N ALA A 12 8.00 23.67 -15.59
CA ALA A 12 8.35 23.75 -16.99
C ALA A 12 7.78 22.50 -17.65
N SER A 13 6.62 22.69 -18.28
CA SER A 13 6.09 21.86 -19.34
C SER A 13 7.22 21.42 -20.30
N PHE A 14 7.75 20.22 -20.09
CA PHE A 14 8.46 19.50 -21.15
C PHE A 14 7.40 18.89 -22.07
N GLY A 15 6.70 19.74 -22.84
CA GLY A 15 5.62 19.37 -23.74
C GLY A 15 4.31 18.98 -23.05
N THR A 16 3.32 18.60 -23.87
CA THR A 16 1.99 18.08 -23.48
C THR A 16 2.06 16.66 -22.87
N PHE A 17 3.08 16.38 -22.06
CA PHE A 17 3.20 15.14 -21.30
C PHE A 17 2.81 15.42 -19.85
N ASP A 18 1.50 15.53 -19.63
CA ASP A 18 0.92 15.69 -18.30
C ASP A 18 0.88 14.33 -17.57
N GLN A 19 2.01 13.91 -17.01
CA GLN A 19 2.13 12.65 -16.27
C GLN A 19 1.83 12.80 -14.77
N PHE A 20 1.74 14.03 -14.27
CA PHE A 20 1.56 14.33 -12.85
C PHE A 20 0.28 15.15 -12.67
N ARG A 21 -0.67 14.61 -11.90
CA ARG A 21 -1.88 15.36 -11.51
C ARG A 21 -1.51 16.69 -10.89
N ASP A 22 -2.27 17.73 -11.20
CA ASP A 22 -2.10 19.05 -10.59
C ASP A 22 -2.17 18.99 -9.06
N ALA A 23 -1.32 19.79 -8.42
CA ALA A 23 -1.28 19.90 -6.97
C ALA A 23 -2.53 20.66 -6.48
N ALA A 24 -3.30 20.03 -5.58
CA ALA A 24 -4.56 20.58 -5.05
C ALA A 24 -4.59 20.65 -3.50
N SER A 25 -3.43 20.54 -2.85
CA SER A 25 -3.26 20.74 -1.41
C SER A 25 -2.04 21.61 -1.09
N THR A 26 -2.01 22.19 0.10
CA THR A 26 -0.87 22.99 0.58
C THR A 26 0.44 22.18 0.64
N GLY A 27 0.37 20.90 1.03
CA GLY A 27 1.52 20.01 1.12
C GLY A 27 2.01 19.46 -0.22
N ALA A 28 1.13 19.36 -1.23
CA ALA A 28 1.46 18.73 -2.51
C ALA A 28 2.62 19.41 -3.25
N ALA A 29 2.65 20.74 -3.29
CA ALA A 29 3.70 21.48 -3.98
C ALA A 29 5.11 21.26 -3.38
N ALA A 30 5.18 21.12 -2.05
CA ALA A 30 6.45 20.85 -1.36
C ALA A 30 6.97 19.43 -1.64
N ILE A 31 6.06 18.44 -1.74
CA ILE A 31 6.37 17.07 -2.13
C ILE A 31 6.86 17.02 -3.58
N ASP A 32 6.16 17.69 -4.50
CA ASP A 32 6.54 17.73 -5.90
C ASP A 32 7.93 18.36 -6.08
N THR A 33 8.21 19.45 -5.36
CA THR A 33 9.54 20.09 -5.36
C THR A 33 10.64 19.11 -4.92
N LEU A 34 10.43 18.41 -3.80
CA LEU A 34 11.38 17.41 -3.30
C LEU A 34 11.57 16.26 -4.28
N TYR A 35 10.48 15.77 -4.87
CA TYR A 35 10.52 14.72 -5.88
C TYR A 35 11.36 15.11 -7.08
N PHE A 36 11.13 16.29 -7.67
CA PHE A 36 11.89 16.75 -8.85
C PHE A 36 13.36 17.05 -8.53
N TRP A 37 13.66 17.49 -7.31
CA TRP A 37 15.04 17.62 -6.83
C TRP A 37 15.75 16.26 -6.78
N ILE A 38 15.13 15.26 -6.15
CA ILE A 38 15.67 13.90 -6.08
C ILE A 38 15.82 13.32 -7.49
N LEU A 39 14.80 13.48 -8.34
CA LEU A 39 14.83 13.00 -9.73
C LEU A 39 15.97 13.65 -10.52
N GLY A 40 16.16 14.96 -10.39
CA GLY A 40 17.25 15.69 -11.06
C GLY A 40 18.63 15.21 -10.61
N ILE A 41 18.82 15.00 -9.30
CA ILE A 41 20.06 14.45 -8.74
C ILE A 41 20.31 13.02 -9.26
N CYS A 42 19.30 12.16 -9.21
CA CYS A 42 19.37 10.79 -9.72
C CYS A 42 19.69 10.77 -11.22
N ALA A 43 19.02 11.59 -12.03
CA ALA A 43 19.26 11.70 -13.46
C ALA A 43 20.69 12.18 -13.76
N PHE A 44 21.15 13.22 -13.06
CA PHE A 44 22.52 13.72 -13.18
C PHE A 44 23.55 12.61 -12.92
N PHE A 45 23.46 11.92 -11.79
CA PHE A 45 24.39 10.84 -11.46
C PHE A 45 24.26 9.64 -12.39
N PHE A 46 23.05 9.29 -12.81
CA PHE A 46 22.83 8.22 -13.78
C PHE A 46 23.55 8.52 -15.11
N PHE A 47 23.31 9.68 -15.71
CA PHE A 47 23.97 10.05 -16.96
C PHE A 47 25.48 10.21 -16.80
N LEU A 48 25.94 10.77 -15.68
CA LEU A 48 27.37 10.87 -15.37
C LEU A 48 28.03 9.49 -15.32
N ILE A 49 27.49 8.57 -14.52
CA ILE A 49 28.06 7.23 -14.32
C ILE A 49 28.01 6.44 -15.65
N VAL A 50 26.88 6.47 -16.36
CA VAL A 50 26.74 5.78 -17.64
C VAL A 50 27.69 6.38 -18.68
N ALA A 51 27.81 7.70 -18.78
CA ALA A 51 28.72 8.34 -19.73
C ALA A 51 30.19 8.00 -19.42
N VAL A 52 30.59 8.04 -18.14
CA VAL A 52 31.94 7.65 -17.71
C VAL A 52 32.21 6.18 -18.00
N LEU A 53 31.25 5.29 -17.71
CA LEU A 53 31.37 3.86 -17.99
C LEU A 53 31.51 3.59 -19.50
N VAL A 54 30.67 4.20 -20.33
CA VAL A 54 30.75 4.09 -21.79
C VAL A 54 32.06 4.68 -22.31
N ALA A 55 32.48 5.84 -21.80
CA ALA A 55 33.75 6.45 -22.16
C ALA A 55 34.93 5.54 -21.79
N PHE A 56 34.88 4.89 -20.62
CA PHE A 56 35.94 3.98 -20.17
C PHE A 56 35.98 2.72 -21.00
N ILE A 57 34.82 2.11 -21.29
CA ILE A 57 34.73 0.97 -22.20
C ILE A 57 35.30 1.36 -23.56
N ALA A 58 34.90 2.49 -24.13
CA ALA A 58 35.38 2.92 -25.45
C ALA A 58 36.88 3.27 -25.46
N ARG A 59 37.40 3.89 -24.39
CA ARG A 59 38.79 4.39 -24.30
C ARG A 59 39.79 3.32 -23.87
N TYR A 60 39.36 2.35 -23.06
CA TYR A 60 40.20 1.32 -22.45
C TYR A 60 39.83 -0.10 -22.89
N TYR A 61 39.06 -0.25 -23.98
CA TYR A 61 38.79 -1.56 -24.60
C TYR A 61 40.10 -2.27 -24.98
N ALA A 62 40.36 -3.42 -24.36
CA ALA A 62 41.55 -4.21 -24.61
C ALA A 62 41.50 -4.87 -26.02
N ARG A 63 42.47 -4.52 -26.87
CA ARG A 63 42.64 -5.13 -28.20
C ARG A 63 43.53 -6.37 -28.10
N PRO A 64 43.44 -7.32 -29.05
CA PRO A 64 44.34 -8.48 -29.08
C PRO A 64 45.81 -8.06 -29.03
N GLY A 65 46.57 -8.60 -28.07
CA GLY A 65 47.98 -8.27 -27.83
C GLY A 65 48.24 -7.14 -26.83
N HIS A 66 47.20 -6.59 -26.17
CA HIS A 66 47.37 -5.59 -25.11
C HIS A 66 48.01 -6.20 -23.85
N VAL A 67 49.09 -5.59 -23.37
CA VAL A 67 49.78 -5.96 -22.12
C VAL A 67 49.21 -5.10 -21.00
N GLU A 68 48.93 -5.73 -19.85
CA GLU A 68 48.39 -5.04 -18.68
C GLU A 68 49.32 -3.91 -18.20
N GLN A 69 48.74 -2.76 -17.89
CA GLN A 69 49.47 -1.62 -17.34
C GLN A 69 49.16 -1.48 -15.85
N HIS A 70 50.14 -1.02 -15.07
CA HIS A 70 49.98 -0.74 -13.65
C HIS A 70 48.95 0.37 -13.43
N THR A 71 47.82 0.05 -12.80
CA THR A 71 46.78 1.03 -12.44
C THR A 71 47.05 1.62 -11.06
N PRO A 72 46.82 2.93 -10.86
CA PRO A 72 46.81 3.50 -9.51
C PRO A 72 45.81 2.75 -8.61
N HIS A 73 46.22 2.43 -7.39
CA HIS A 73 45.37 1.67 -6.45
C HIS A 73 44.40 2.55 -5.65
N HIS A 74 44.72 3.83 -5.46
CA HIS A 74 43.91 4.78 -4.69
C HIS A 74 44.20 6.21 -5.14
N ASP A 75 43.25 7.12 -4.89
CA ASP A 75 43.42 8.57 -4.99
C ASP A 75 42.59 9.22 -3.88
N ASN A 76 43.27 9.58 -2.78
CA ASN A 76 42.63 10.17 -1.60
C ASN A 76 41.79 11.42 -1.92
N ARG A 77 42.13 12.18 -2.97
CA ARG A 77 41.38 13.37 -3.35
C ARG A 77 40.07 12.99 -4.02
N LEU A 78 40.12 12.02 -4.92
CA LEU A 78 38.93 11.52 -5.61
C LEU A 78 38.01 10.76 -4.65
N GLU A 79 38.60 9.97 -3.76
CA GLU A 79 37.91 9.29 -2.66
C GLU A 79 37.20 10.27 -1.73
N ALA A 80 37.90 11.30 -1.27
CA ALA A 80 37.28 12.34 -0.45
C ALA A 80 36.16 13.07 -1.20
N LEU A 81 36.33 13.36 -2.50
CA LEU A 81 35.35 14.06 -3.32
C LEU A 81 34.03 13.28 -3.43
N TRP A 82 34.09 11.98 -3.79
CA TRP A 82 32.90 11.15 -3.96
C TRP A 82 32.29 10.67 -2.65
N SER A 83 32.97 10.84 -1.51
CA SER A 83 32.41 10.55 -0.20
C SER A 83 31.75 11.80 0.39
N ILE A 84 32.48 12.92 0.44
CA ILE A 84 32.02 14.14 1.10
C ILE A 84 30.83 14.76 0.37
N ILE A 85 30.89 14.89 -0.97
CA ILE A 85 29.81 15.55 -1.73
C ILE A 85 28.48 14.78 -1.59
N PRO A 86 28.40 13.47 -1.86
CA PRO A 86 27.15 12.72 -1.68
C PRO A 86 26.68 12.70 -0.23
N SER A 87 27.57 12.64 0.76
CA SER A 87 27.18 12.73 2.17
C SER A 87 26.46 14.03 2.49
N PHE A 88 26.99 15.18 2.06
CA PHE A 88 26.31 16.47 2.26
C PHE A 88 24.96 16.54 1.55
N ILE A 89 24.87 16.01 0.32
CA ILE A 89 23.60 15.95 -0.43
C ILE A 89 22.57 15.12 0.34
N VAL A 90 22.94 13.93 0.83
CA VAL A 90 22.03 13.06 1.58
C VAL A 90 21.61 13.70 2.91
N VAL A 91 22.53 14.35 3.63
CA VAL A 91 22.20 15.06 4.87
C VAL A 91 21.21 16.21 4.60
N ALA A 92 21.41 16.98 3.52
CA ALA A 92 20.49 18.04 3.14
C ALA A 92 19.09 17.51 2.76
N LEU A 93 19.04 16.42 1.99
CA LEU A 93 17.78 15.75 1.64
C LEU A 93 17.05 15.20 2.87
N PHE A 94 17.79 14.57 3.79
CA PHE A 94 17.24 14.08 5.06
C PHE A 94 16.68 15.22 5.91
N TRP A 95 17.44 16.32 6.05
CA TRP A 95 17.01 17.47 6.85
C TRP A 95 15.73 18.11 6.30
N TYR A 96 15.65 18.33 4.98
CA TYR A 96 14.44 18.82 4.35
C TYR A 96 13.28 17.83 4.51
N GLY A 97 13.53 16.55 4.26
CA GLY A 97 12.54 15.48 4.33
C GLY A 97 11.95 15.30 5.72
N VAL A 98 12.76 15.36 6.78
CA VAL A 98 12.27 15.15 8.17
C VAL A 98 11.41 16.33 8.65
N LEU A 99 11.78 17.57 8.32
CA LEU A 99 10.98 18.73 8.70
C LEU A 99 9.59 18.69 8.06
N PHE A 100 9.55 18.35 6.77
CA PHE A 100 8.29 18.21 6.06
C PHE A 100 7.48 16.99 6.50
N TYR A 101 8.15 15.87 6.80
CA TYR A 101 7.50 14.69 7.36
C TYR A 101 6.82 14.98 8.69
N LEU A 102 7.45 15.74 9.58
CA LEU A 102 6.88 16.11 10.88
C LEU A 102 5.63 16.98 10.73
N ASP A 103 5.66 17.94 9.79
CA ASP A 103 4.50 18.76 9.44
C ASP A 103 3.34 17.88 8.94
N LEU A 104 3.59 17.02 7.96
CA LEU A 104 2.59 16.11 7.39
C LEU A 104 2.01 15.11 8.42
N ARG A 105 2.75 14.83 9.50
CA ARG A 105 2.35 13.87 10.54
C ARG A 105 1.73 14.52 11.77
N THR A 106 1.68 15.85 11.84
CA THR A 106 1.16 16.57 13.00
C THR A 106 -0.07 17.38 12.58
N PRO A 107 -1.29 16.86 12.76
CA PRO A 107 -2.51 17.58 12.41
C PRO A 107 -2.65 18.90 13.20
N PRO A 108 -3.14 19.98 12.57
CA PRO A 108 -3.49 21.21 13.29
C PRO A 108 -4.60 20.97 14.34
N GLU A 109 -4.49 21.63 15.51
CA GLU A 109 -5.43 21.43 16.63
C GLU A 109 -6.91 21.73 16.29
N ASN A 110 -7.16 22.68 15.39
CA ASN A 110 -8.51 23.13 15.00
C ASN A 110 -8.96 22.56 13.64
N ALA A 111 -8.34 21.47 13.18
CA ALA A 111 -8.72 20.84 11.93
C ALA A 111 -10.15 20.26 12.00
N TYR A 112 -10.91 20.39 10.92
CA TYR A 112 -12.25 19.79 10.81
C TYR A 112 -12.12 18.27 10.73
N GLU A 113 -12.67 17.56 11.72
CA GLU A 113 -12.56 16.11 11.81
C GLU A 113 -13.65 15.40 11.00
N ILE A 114 -13.22 14.43 10.20
CA ILE A 114 -14.08 13.48 9.50
C ILE A 114 -13.64 12.08 9.90
N GLN A 115 -14.58 11.25 10.35
CA GLN A 115 -14.29 9.86 10.65
C GLN A 115 -14.40 9.03 9.38
N VAL A 116 -13.46 8.13 9.16
CA VAL A 116 -13.41 7.28 7.97
C VAL A 116 -13.38 5.82 8.38
N VAL A 117 -14.27 5.04 7.80
CA VAL A 117 -14.25 3.58 7.93
C VAL A 117 -13.94 2.98 6.58
N ALA A 118 -12.88 2.18 6.52
CA ALA A 118 -12.50 1.40 5.35
C ALA A 118 -13.03 -0.03 5.48
N LYS A 119 -13.63 -0.55 4.41
CA LYS A 119 -14.11 -1.93 4.32
C LYS A 119 -13.95 -2.46 2.90
N LYS A 120 -13.97 -3.76 2.68
CA LYS A 120 -14.05 -4.35 1.33
C LYS A 120 -15.40 -4.05 0.69
N TRP A 121 -15.48 -3.36 -0.44
CA TRP A 121 -14.46 -2.54 -1.10
C TRP A 121 -15.00 -1.12 -1.28
N ASN A 122 -15.09 -0.42 -0.17
CA ASN A 122 -15.79 0.85 -0.07
C ASN A 122 -15.26 1.69 1.10
N TRP A 123 -15.46 3.00 1.00
CA TRP A 123 -15.16 3.98 2.02
C TRP A 123 -16.46 4.48 2.65
N SER A 124 -16.41 4.90 3.91
CA SER A 124 -17.53 5.53 4.57
C SER A 124 -17.03 6.76 5.32
N PHE A 125 -17.42 7.94 4.84
CA PHE A 125 -17.02 9.22 5.41
C PHE A 125 -18.16 9.73 6.29
N MET A 126 -17.90 9.81 7.59
CA MET A 126 -18.87 10.15 8.61
C MET A 126 -18.57 11.56 9.14
N TYR A 127 -19.58 12.42 9.07
CA TYR A 127 -19.49 13.82 9.48
C TYR A 127 -20.09 14.01 10.88
N PRO A 128 -19.68 15.05 11.64
CA PRO A 128 -20.17 15.29 13.01
C PRO A 128 -21.69 15.43 13.17
N ASN A 129 -22.41 15.77 12.11
CA ASN A 129 -23.88 15.86 12.09
C ASN A 129 -24.58 14.51 11.81
N GLY A 130 -23.80 13.42 11.68
CA GLY A 130 -24.29 12.06 11.45
C GLY A 130 -24.60 11.72 9.99
N VAL A 131 -24.21 12.58 9.03
CA VAL A 131 -24.22 12.23 7.60
C VAL A 131 -23.13 11.20 7.34
N VAL A 132 -23.43 10.21 6.51
CA VAL A 132 -22.47 9.22 6.01
C VAL A 132 -22.52 9.23 4.49
N ASP A 133 -21.38 9.44 3.83
CA ASP A 133 -21.27 9.48 2.38
C ASP A 133 -20.19 8.51 1.86
N PRO A 134 -20.39 7.84 0.70
CA PRO A 134 -19.34 7.08 0.01
C PRO A 134 -18.18 7.93 -0.50
N ASN A 135 -18.37 9.23 -0.68
CA ASN A 135 -17.39 10.18 -1.19
C ASN A 135 -16.98 11.19 -0.11
N LEU A 136 -15.75 11.67 -0.21
CA LEU A 136 -15.17 12.57 0.76
C LEU A 136 -15.47 14.02 0.36
N HIS A 137 -16.34 14.70 1.10
CA HIS A 137 -16.63 16.10 0.93
C HIS A 137 -15.80 16.92 1.92
N VAL A 138 -15.08 17.92 1.41
CA VAL A 138 -14.22 18.79 2.22
C VAL A 138 -14.36 20.26 1.83
N PRO A 139 -14.22 21.20 2.77
CA PRO A 139 -14.12 22.61 2.45
C PRO A 139 -12.74 22.96 1.85
N ALA A 140 -12.72 23.83 0.84
CA ALA A 140 -11.49 24.49 0.39
C ALA A 140 -10.92 25.42 1.48
N ASP A 141 -9.60 25.57 1.49
CA ASP A 141 -8.82 26.51 2.31
C ASP A 141 -9.00 26.32 3.83
N ARG A 142 -9.38 25.12 4.27
CA ARG A 142 -9.54 24.76 5.68
C ARG A 142 -8.82 23.44 5.97
N ASP A 143 -8.18 23.38 7.14
CA ASP A 143 -7.50 22.16 7.59
C ASP A 143 -8.53 21.08 7.90
N VAL A 144 -8.35 19.91 7.31
CA VAL A 144 -9.18 18.72 7.52
C VAL A 144 -8.32 17.61 8.09
N ARG A 145 -8.83 16.95 9.13
CA ARG A 145 -8.24 15.74 9.72
C ARG A 145 -9.16 14.56 9.49
N LEU A 146 -8.62 13.50 8.92
CA LEU A 146 -9.28 12.20 8.81
C LEU A 146 -8.82 11.32 9.96
N VAL A 147 -9.78 10.82 10.74
CA VAL A 147 -9.55 9.79 11.77
C VAL A 147 -10.11 8.49 11.22
N MET A 148 -9.21 7.54 10.93
CA MET A 148 -9.53 6.42 10.06
C MET A 148 -9.34 5.09 10.77
N ALA A 149 -10.27 4.16 10.58
CA ALA A 149 -10.19 2.79 11.04
C ALA A 149 -10.64 1.83 9.94
N SER A 150 -10.18 0.58 10.01
CA SER A 150 -10.60 -0.49 9.11
C SER A 150 -11.43 -1.51 9.88
N ASP A 151 -12.53 -1.95 9.27
CA ASP A 151 -13.43 -2.97 9.83
C ASP A 151 -13.00 -4.40 9.46
N ASP A 152 -12.08 -4.58 8.51
CA ASP A 152 -11.73 -5.91 8.01
C ASP A 152 -10.23 -6.17 7.79
N VAL A 153 -9.62 -5.61 6.75
CA VAL A 153 -8.22 -5.82 6.35
C VAL A 153 -7.46 -4.51 6.29
N LEU A 154 -6.16 -4.57 6.01
CA LEU A 154 -5.40 -3.37 5.70
C LEU A 154 -5.96 -2.70 4.44
N HIS A 155 -6.19 -1.40 4.53
CA HIS A 155 -6.44 -0.51 3.39
C HIS A 155 -5.43 0.64 3.44
N SER A 156 -5.39 1.48 2.41
CA SER A 156 -4.57 2.70 2.46
C SER A 156 -5.21 3.79 1.65
N LEU A 157 -5.63 4.85 2.33
CA LEU A 157 -6.28 6.00 1.70
C LEU A 157 -5.20 6.82 1.01
N TYR A 158 -5.36 7.03 -0.29
CA TYR A 158 -4.47 7.88 -1.08
C TYR A 158 -5.26 8.85 -1.93
N VAL A 159 -4.97 10.14 -1.78
CA VAL A 159 -5.48 11.21 -2.66
C VAL A 159 -4.29 11.76 -3.46
N PRO A 160 -4.09 11.31 -4.71
CA PRO A 160 -2.89 11.68 -5.46
C PRO A 160 -2.76 13.19 -5.65
N ALA A 161 -3.82 13.90 -6.02
CA ALA A 161 -3.80 15.36 -6.21
C ALA A 161 -3.32 16.13 -4.96
N PHE A 162 -3.50 15.55 -3.77
CA PHE A 162 -3.08 16.13 -2.50
C PHE A 162 -1.73 15.58 -2.01
N ARG A 163 -1.19 14.54 -2.66
CA ARG A 163 0.04 13.81 -2.29
C ARG A 163 0.01 13.24 -0.87
N VAL A 164 -1.17 12.95 -0.34
CA VAL A 164 -1.35 12.40 1.01
C VAL A 164 -1.79 10.95 0.95
N LYS A 165 -1.05 10.10 1.68
CA LYS A 165 -1.32 8.66 1.81
C LYS A 165 -1.21 8.24 3.27
N MET A 166 -2.13 7.40 3.72
CA MET A 166 -2.02 6.75 5.04
C MET A 166 -2.71 5.39 5.07
N ASP A 167 -2.02 4.41 5.65
CA ASP A 167 -2.55 3.07 5.82
C ASP A 167 -3.61 3.06 6.92
N VAL A 168 -4.71 2.36 6.67
CA VAL A 168 -5.84 2.20 7.57
C VAL A 168 -5.83 0.77 8.07
N VAL A 169 -5.57 0.61 9.37
CA VAL A 169 -5.21 -0.68 9.96
C VAL A 169 -6.30 -1.16 10.92
N PRO A 170 -6.78 -2.41 10.80
CA PRO A 170 -7.75 -2.96 11.75
C PRO A 170 -7.27 -2.90 13.20
N GLY A 171 -8.16 -2.54 14.11
CA GLY A 171 -7.89 -2.51 15.55
C GLY A 171 -7.09 -1.30 16.06
N ARG A 172 -6.81 -0.31 15.21
CA ARG A 172 -6.24 0.98 15.65
C ARG A 172 -6.74 2.14 14.78
N TYR A 173 -6.70 3.35 15.31
CA TYR A 173 -6.95 4.55 14.54
C TYR A 173 -5.68 5.03 13.85
N SER A 174 -5.83 5.53 12.63
CA SER A 174 -4.79 6.16 11.84
C SER A 174 -5.25 7.56 11.47
N GLU A 175 -4.37 8.54 11.60
CA GLU A 175 -4.68 9.94 11.31
C GLU A 175 -3.97 10.39 10.04
N LEU A 176 -4.68 11.20 9.25
CA LEU A 176 -4.16 11.91 8.08
C LEU A 176 -4.75 13.31 8.09
N TRP A 177 -3.98 14.32 7.71
CA TRP A 177 -4.49 15.67 7.56
C TRP A 177 -4.05 16.29 6.24
N PHE A 178 -4.81 17.26 5.76
CA PHE A 178 -4.48 18.07 4.59
C PHE A 178 -5.29 19.37 4.61
N ASN A 179 -4.87 20.33 3.79
CA ASN A 179 -5.64 21.53 3.47
C ASN A 179 -5.78 21.58 1.94
N ALA A 180 -7.03 21.45 1.46
CA ALA A 180 -7.33 21.42 0.03
C ALA A 180 -7.46 22.85 -0.51
N THR A 181 -6.73 23.18 -1.58
CA THR A 181 -6.63 24.56 -2.09
C THR A 181 -7.46 24.82 -3.34
N THR A 182 -7.78 23.76 -4.08
CA THR A 182 -8.42 23.87 -5.39
C THR A 182 -9.82 23.25 -5.31
N PRO A 183 -10.90 24.05 -5.44
CA PRO A 183 -12.25 23.52 -5.47
C PRO A 183 -12.50 22.62 -6.67
N THR A 184 -13.34 21.59 -6.49
CA THR A 184 -13.79 20.72 -7.57
C THR A 184 -14.72 21.49 -8.51
N GLU A 185 -14.56 21.29 -9.82
CA GLU A 185 -15.37 21.98 -10.84
C GLU A 185 -16.83 21.51 -10.86
N SER A 186 -17.06 20.19 -10.83
CA SER A 186 -18.39 19.57 -10.80
C SER A 186 -18.37 18.24 -10.05
N PHE A 187 -19.52 17.89 -9.45
CA PHE A 187 -19.75 16.60 -8.84
C PHE A 187 -21.21 16.17 -9.06
N ASP A 188 -21.40 15.01 -9.67
CA ASP A 188 -22.65 14.29 -9.83
C ASP A 188 -22.53 12.94 -9.07
N PRO A 189 -23.30 12.74 -7.99
CA PRO A 189 -23.26 11.50 -7.22
C PRO A 189 -23.83 10.29 -7.98
N ALA A 190 -24.48 10.47 -9.13
CA ALA A 190 -24.99 9.37 -9.96
C ALA A 190 -23.89 8.70 -10.81
N ILE A 191 -22.72 9.33 -10.92
CA ILE A 191 -21.61 8.80 -11.73
C ILE A 191 -20.74 7.89 -10.85
N ASP A 192 -20.52 6.66 -11.30
CA ASP A 192 -19.68 5.68 -10.61
C ASP A 192 -18.20 6.13 -10.61
N PRO A 193 -17.59 6.34 -9.41
CA PRO A 193 -16.19 6.72 -9.28
C PRO A 193 -15.21 5.79 -10.00
N SER A 194 -15.53 4.50 -10.13
CA SER A 194 -14.68 3.50 -10.76
C SER A 194 -14.64 3.58 -12.30
N THR A 195 -15.52 4.41 -12.88
CA THR A 195 -15.68 4.54 -14.34
C THR A 195 -15.25 5.90 -14.89
N THR A 196 -14.85 6.83 -14.02
CA THR A 196 -14.43 8.19 -14.40
C THR A 196 -12.90 8.29 -14.46
N GLY A 197 -12.38 9.04 -15.43
CA GLY A 197 -10.94 9.23 -15.60
C GLY A 197 -10.39 10.37 -14.75
N ALA A 198 -9.11 10.27 -14.36
CA ALA A 198 -8.20 11.35 -13.96
C ALA A 198 -8.84 12.63 -13.34
N ASP A 199 -9.44 12.51 -12.15
CA ASP A 199 -10.04 13.61 -11.38
C ASP A 199 -11.28 14.30 -12.03
N GLU A 200 -11.88 13.68 -13.05
CA GLU A 200 -13.23 14.02 -13.52
C GLU A 200 -14.25 13.69 -12.42
N ASN A 201 -15.22 14.58 -12.22
CA ASN A 201 -16.26 14.42 -11.20
C ASN A 201 -15.70 14.35 -9.76
N GLY A 202 -14.67 15.13 -9.46
CA GLY A 202 -13.98 15.14 -8.16
C GLY A 202 -12.59 14.48 -8.21
N TYR A 203 -11.73 14.81 -7.26
CA TYR A 203 -10.38 14.25 -7.21
C TYR A 203 -10.42 12.77 -6.84
N ASP A 204 -9.59 11.95 -7.46
CA ASP A 204 -9.59 10.52 -7.19
C ASP A 204 -9.04 10.18 -5.80
N LEU A 205 -9.74 9.29 -5.11
CA LEU A 205 -9.29 8.65 -3.87
C LEU A 205 -9.18 7.15 -4.10
N PHE A 206 -7.98 6.62 -3.95
CA PHE A 206 -7.67 5.21 -4.18
C PHE A 206 -7.42 4.47 -2.87
N CYS A 207 -7.80 3.19 -2.83
CA CYS A 207 -7.14 2.24 -1.95
C CYS A 207 -5.77 1.85 -2.53
N THR A 208 -4.70 1.99 -1.76
CA THR A 208 -3.32 1.70 -2.18
C THR A 208 -2.60 0.68 -1.29
N GLU A 209 -3.38 -0.14 -0.59
CA GLU A 209 -2.91 -1.34 0.09
C GLU A 209 -3.79 -2.50 -0.34
N TYR A 210 -3.18 -3.62 -0.73
CA TYR A 210 -3.92 -4.67 -1.43
C TYR A 210 -4.94 -5.32 -0.49
N CYS A 211 -6.24 -5.07 -0.73
CA CYS A 211 -7.32 -5.46 0.17
C CYS A 211 -8.25 -6.55 -0.39
N GLY A 212 -7.93 -7.16 -1.54
CA GLY A 212 -8.61 -8.33 -2.11
C GLY A 212 -9.20 -8.12 -3.52
N GLN A 213 -10.10 -9.02 -3.96
CA GLN A 213 -10.66 -9.04 -5.32
C GLN A 213 -11.15 -7.70 -5.86
N GLY A 214 -11.89 -6.93 -5.07
CA GLY A 214 -12.38 -5.60 -5.46
C GLY A 214 -11.41 -4.45 -5.18
N HIS A 215 -10.13 -4.72 -4.88
CA HIS A 215 -9.16 -3.69 -4.51
C HIS A 215 -9.04 -2.59 -5.58
N SER A 216 -8.94 -2.98 -6.85
CA SER A 216 -8.88 -2.07 -8.00
C SER A 216 -10.19 -1.31 -8.28
N ALA A 217 -11.29 -1.73 -7.66
CA ALA A 217 -12.60 -1.06 -7.73
C ALA A 217 -12.87 -0.12 -6.54
N MET A 218 -12.01 -0.16 -5.51
CA MET A 218 -12.19 0.60 -4.26
C MET A 218 -11.77 2.06 -4.44
N ILE A 219 -12.56 2.77 -5.25
CA ILE A 219 -12.34 4.15 -5.66
C ILE A 219 -13.46 5.01 -5.08
N ALA A 220 -13.11 6.16 -4.51
CA ALA A 220 -14.04 7.21 -4.12
C ALA A 220 -13.60 8.54 -4.73
N LYS A 221 -14.44 9.57 -4.63
CA LYS A 221 -14.10 10.93 -5.04
C LYS A 221 -13.92 11.83 -3.83
N VAL A 222 -13.00 12.79 -3.95
CA VAL A 222 -12.88 13.92 -3.04
C VAL A 222 -13.50 15.15 -3.70
N VAL A 223 -14.56 15.63 -3.09
CA VAL A 223 -15.32 16.81 -3.52
C VAL A 223 -14.91 17.98 -2.67
N VAL A 224 -14.10 18.86 -3.25
CA VAL A 224 -13.63 20.09 -2.61
C VAL A 224 -14.65 21.19 -2.87
N HIS A 225 -15.42 21.51 -1.84
CA HIS A 225 -16.42 22.57 -1.87
C HIS A 225 -15.76 23.94 -1.85
N LYS A 226 -16.31 24.88 -2.60
CA LYS A 226 -15.85 26.28 -2.55
C LYS A 226 -16.01 26.84 -1.14
N SER A 227 -15.13 27.79 -0.79
CA SER A 227 -15.18 28.48 0.49
C SER A 227 -16.61 28.97 0.80
N GLY A 228 -17.16 28.50 1.93
CA GLY A 228 -18.50 28.85 2.41
C GLY A 228 -19.66 27.95 1.92
N THR A 229 -19.48 27.07 0.94
CA THR A 229 -20.58 26.21 0.43
C THR A 229 -20.66 24.85 1.13
N PHE A 230 -19.58 24.41 1.78
CA PHE A 230 -19.52 23.13 2.48
C PHE A 230 -20.60 22.99 3.56
N GLU A 231 -20.81 24.02 4.38
CA GLU A 231 -21.79 23.99 5.47
C GLU A 231 -23.24 23.92 4.93
N THR A 232 -23.50 24.52 3.76
CA THR A 232 -24.78 24.41 3.07
C THR A 232 -25.03 22.98 2.62
N TRP A 233 -24.05 22.36 1.94
CA TRP A 233 -24.13 20.95 1.56
C TRP A 233 -24.32 20.07 2.79
N LEU A 234 -23.57 20.30 3.86
CA LEU A 234 -23.63 19.51 5.09
C LEU A 234 -25.01 19.58 5.75
N ALA A 235 -25.61 20.77 5.80
CA ALA A 235 -26.97 20.97 6.32
C ALA A 235 -28.03 20.31 5.43
N GLU A 236 -27.89 20.41 4.11
CA GLU A 236 -28.79 19.77 3.15
C GLU A 236 -28.68 18.23 3.18
N ALA A 237 -27.46 17.70 3.28
CA ALA A 237 -27.20 16.27 3.36
C ALA A 237 -27.74 15.64 4.65
N ALA A 238 -27.81 16.40 5.75
CA ALA A 238 -28.46 15.98 6.98
C ALA A 238 -29.98 16.22 7.00
N ARG A 239 -30.53 16.93 6.00
CA ARG A 239 -31.93 17.34 6.04
C ARG A 239 -32.85 16.14 5.84
N ILE A 240 -33.51 15.80 6.94
CA ILE A 240 -34.67 14.91 6.96
C ILE A 240 -35.91 15.78 6.81
N ASP A 241 -36.67 15.58 5.72
CA ASP A 241 -37.92 16.30 5.48
C ASP A 241 -39.09 15.59 6.20
N PRO A 242 -39.64 16.16 7.27
CA PRO A 242 -40.71 15.53 8.04
C PRO A 242 -42.02 15.41 7.25
N THR A 243 -42.16 16.09 6.11
CA THR A 243 -43.35 16.02 5.26
C THR A 243 -43.29 14.94 4.19
N SER A 244 -42.14 14.26 4.04
CA SER A 244 -41.99 13.16 3.09
C SER A 244 -42.74 11.90 3.53
N SER A 245 -43.21 11.11 2.56
CA SER A 245 -43.90 9.85 2.86
C SER A 245 -42.99 8.89 3.66
N PRO A 246 -43.54 7.97 4.48
CA PRO A 246 -42.73 7.08 5.31
C PRO A 246 -41.66 6.31 4.54
N ALA A 247 -41.96 5.83 3.33
CA ALA A 247 -41.00 5.10 2.52
C ALA A 247 -39.97 6.00 1.80
N GLU A 248 -40.33 7.23 1.41
CA GLU A 248 -39.35 8.19 0.89
C GLU A 248 -38.38 8.65 1.98
N LEU A 249 -38.87 8.83 3.20
CA LEU A 249 -38.02 9.11 4.35
C LEU A 249 -37.06 7.93 4.61
N GLY A 250 -37.57 6.70 4.54
CA GLY A 250 -36.76 5.49 4.68
C GLY A 250 -35.66 5.38 3.63
N GLU A 251 -35.96 5.73 2.37
CA GLU A 251 -34.96 5.77 1.30
C GLU A 251 -33.86 6.81 1.59
N LYS A 252 -34.24 8.00 2.06
CA LYS A 252 -33.27 9.05 2.44
C LYS A 252 -32.37 8.58 3.57
N ILE A 253 -32.94 7.99 4.62
CA ILE A 253 -32.16 7.44 5.74
C ILE A 253 -31.23 6.32 5.26
N TRP A 254 -31.72 5.42 4.40
CA TRP A 254 -30.90 4.35 3.82
C TRP A 254 -29.67 4.89 3.08
N LYS A 255 -29.81 6.03 2.39
CA LYS A 255 -28.69 6.72 1.74
C LYS A 255 -27.81 7.48 2.74
N GLN A 256 -28.40 8.37 3.54
CA GLN A 256 -27.70 9.37 4.37
C GLN A 256 -27.06 8.78 5.64
N ARG A 257 -27.54 7.63 6.13
CA ARG A 257 -27.00 6.96 7.32
C ARG A 257 -26.10 5.78 6.98
N GLY A 258 -25.74 5.59 5.71
CA GLY A 258 -24.75 4.61 5.28
C GLY A 258 -25.24 3.18 5.08
N CYS A 259 -26.56 2.91 5.19
CA CYS A 259 -27.11 1.57 4.96
C CYS A 259 -26.86 1.07 3.52
N SER A 260 -26.93 1.98 2.54
CA SER A 260 -26.65 1.72 1.12
C SER A 260 -25.24 1.23 0.83
N GLN A 261 -24.30 1.47 1.75
CA GLN A 261 -22.89 1.10 1.60
C GLN A 261 -22.65 -0.40 1.76
N CYS A 262 -23.61 -1.13 2.34
CA CYS A 262 -23.55 -2.57 2.56
C CYS A 262 -24.77 -3.31 2.00
N HIS A 263 -25.92 -2.65 1.89
CA HIS A 263 -27.17 -3.25 1.45
C HIS A 263 -27.61 -2.68 0.10
N SER A 264 -27.70 -3.52 -0.91
CA SER A 264 -28.17 -3.16 -2.25
C SER A 264 -29.69 -3.21 -2.37
N VAL A 265 -30.20 -2.61 -3.45
CA VAL A 265 -31.63 -2.63 -3.83
C VAL A 265 -31.86 -3.16 -5.24
N ASP A 266 -30.83 -3.75 -5.86
CA ASP A 266 -30.85 -4.28 -7.24
C ASP A 266 -31.04 -5.80 -7.30
N GLY A 267 -31.15 -6.46 -6.14
CA GLY A 267 -31.30 -7.91 -6.02
C GLY A 267 -29.98 -8.69 -5.89
N LYS A 268 -28.81 -8.06 -6.06
CA LYS A 268 -27.50 -8.72 -5.88
C LYS A 268 -27.00 -8.54 -4.47
N ALA A 269 -26.49 -9.58 -3.81
CA ALA A 269 -25.86 -9.40 -2.49
C ALA A 269 -24.58 -8.56 -2.59
N SER A 270 -24.30 -7.78 -1.54
CA SER A 270 -23.05 -7.04 -1.34
C SER A 270 -22.41 -7.50 -0.03
N THR A 271 -21.72 -6.62 0.71
CA THR A 271 -21.24 -6.88 2.08
C THR A 271 -22.36 -7.34 3.01
N GLY A 272 -23.57 -6.81 2.81
CA GLY A 272 -24.81 -7.26 3.42
C GLY A 272 -25.81 -7.80 2.39
N PRO A 273 -26.92 -8.39 2.86
CA PRO A 273 -27.99 -8.86 1.99
C PRO A 273 -28.67 -7.71 1.23
N THR A 274 -29.11 -7.99 0.00
CA THR A 274 -30.02 -7.10 -0.74
C THR A 274 -31.32 -6.88 0.02
N TRP A 275 -31.91 -5.70 -0.10
CA TRP A 275 -33.25 -5.37 0.41
C TRP A 275 -34.36 -5.68 -0.61
N GLN A 276 -34.00 -5.84 -1.88
CA GLN A 276 -34.96 -6.12 -2.95
C GLN A 276 -35.62 -7.49 -2.74
N GLY A 277 -36.94 -7.48 -2.54
CA GLY A 277 -37.75 -8.70 -2.41
C GLY A 277 -37.52 -9.51 -1.14
N THR A 278 -36.80 -9.00 -0.14
CA THR A 278 -36.47 -9.79 1.06
C THR A 278 -37.47 -9.66 2.19
N TYR A 279 -38.18 -8.54 2.28
CA TYR A 279 -39.19 -8.33 3.31
C TYR A 279 -40.28 -9.42 3.23
N GLY A 280 -40.68 -9.97 4.38
CA GLY A 280 -41.71 -11.01 4.50
C GLY A 280 -41.24 -12.43 4.14
N THR A 281 -40.00 -12.61 3.68
CA THR A 281 -39.44 -13.92 3.32
C THR A 281 -38.84 -14.65 4.52
N GLU A 282 -38.79 -15.98 4.46
CA GLU A 282 -38.08 -16.81 5.43
C GLU A 282 -36.59 -16.85 5.09
N GLN A 283 -35.73 -16.57 6.08
CA GLN A 283 -34.29 -16.55 5.91
C GLN A 283 -33.61 -17.40 6.98
N LYS A 284 -32.61 -18.15 6.55
CA LYS A 284 -31.77 -18.92 7.46
C LYS A 284 -30.73 -18.00 8.09
N THR A 285 -30.52 -18.14 9.38
CA THR A 285 -29.52 -17.44 10.19
C THR A 285 -28.66 -18.43 10.96
N ASP A 286 -27.63 -17.94 11.61
CA ASP A 286 -26.81 -18.69 12.57
C ASP A 286 -27.61 -19.25 13.76
N LYS A 287 -28.77 -18.67 14.10
CA LYS A 287 -29.64 -19.10 15.20
C LYS A 287 -30.91 -19.85 14.77
N GLY A 288 -31.09 -20.08 13.47
CA GLY A 288 -32.24 -20.81 12.92
C GLY A 288 -32.91 -20.07 11.77
N THR A 289 -34.12 -20.49 11.41
CA THR A 289 -34.91 -19.82 10.37
C THR A 289 -35.74 -18.70 11.01
N VAL A 290 -35.69 -17.51 10.44
CA VAL A 290 -36.45 -16.33 10.87
C VAL A 290 -37.18 -15.72 9.68
N LYS A 291 -38.39 -15.22 9.93
CA LYS A 291 -39.11 -14.40 8.96
C LYS A 291 -38.57 -12.97 9.01
N VAL A 292 -38.29 -12.37 7.85
CA VAL A 292 -37.87 -10.97 7.75
C VAL A 292 -39.08 -10.06 7.97
N ASP A 293 -39.41 -9.81 9.23
CA ASP A 293 -40.49 -8.93 9.68
C ASP A 293 -39.95 -7.66 10.35
N GLU A 294 -40.84 -6.78 10.80
CA GLU A 294 -40.49 -5.49 11.42
C GLU A 294 -39.61 -5.67 12.66
N ASN A 295 -39.86 -6.71 13.46
CA ASN A 295 -39.11 -6.98 14.68
C ASN A 295 -37.70 -7.47 14.36
N TYR A 296 -37.56 -8.37 13.39
CA TYR A 296 -36.26 -8.84 12.92
C TYR A 296 -35.43 -7.70 12.35
N ILE A 297 -36.03 -6.81 11.54
CA ILE A 297 -35.32 -5.67 10.96
C ILE A 297 -34.89 -4.69 12.05
N ARG A 298 -35.78 -4.36 12.99
CA ARG A 298 -35.45 -3.50 14.13
C ARG A 298 -34.33 -4.10 14.99
N GLU A 299 -34.39 -5.39 15.30
CA GLU A 299 -33.33 -6.10 16.02
C GLU A 299 -32.02 -6.07 15.24
N SER A 300 -32.06 -6.28 13.92
CA SER A 300 -30.86 -6.24 13.07
C SER A 300 -30.22 -4.85 13.02
N ILE A 301 -31.01 -3.76 13.09
CA ILE A 301 -30.50 -2.38 13.09
C ILE A 301 -29.87 -2.03 14.45
N LEU A 302 -30.52 -2.42 15.55
CA LEU A 302 -30.08 -2.08 16.91
C LEU A 302 -29.01 -3.03 17.44
N ASN A 303 -29.16 -4.32 17.20
CA ASN A 303 -28.32 -5.42 17.67
C ASN A 303 -27.94 -6.36 16.50
N PRO A 304 -27.15 -5.90 15.52
CA PRO A 304 -26.86 -6.65 14.27
C PRO A 304 -26.22 -8.02 14.46
N MET A 305 -25.52 -8.25 15.58
CA MET A 305 -24.90 -9.55 15.89
C MET A 305 -25.85 -10.51 16.60
N ALA A 306 -27.10 -10.13 16.82
CA ALA A 306 -28.09 -10.99 17.48
C ALA A 306 -28.47 -12.17 16.59
N GLN A 307 -28.68 -11.96 15.29
CA GLN A 307 -29.05 -13.00 14.32
C GLN A 307 -28.44 -12.65 12.97
N ILE A 308 -27.45 -13.44 12.52
CA ILE A 308 -26.71 -13.16 11.28
C ILE A 308 -27.23 -14.10 10.20
N ARG A 309 -27.67 -13.53 9.08
CA ARG A 309 -28.15 -14.29 7.92
C ARG A 309 -27.04 -15.19 7.37
N ASP A 310 -27.40 -16.44 7.05
CA ASP A 310 -26.47 -17.45 6.53
C ASP A 310 -25.75 -16.92 5.27
N GLY A 311 -24.43 -17.10 5.21
CA GLY A 311 -23.58 -16.56 4.14
C GLY A 311 -22.96 -15.18 4.40
N PHE A 312 -23.29 -14.49 5.51
CA PHE A 312 -22.70 -13.18 5.87
C PHE A 312 -21.86 -13.25 7.15
N LYS A 313 -20.87 -12.35 7.28
CA LYS A 313 -19.84 -12.40 8.34
C LYS A 313 -20.15 -11.57 9.59
N GLY A 314 -21.32 -10.92 9.68
CA GLY A 314 -21.69 -10.07 10.82
C GLY A 314 -20.76 -8.87 10.95
N VAL A 315 -20.82 -7.94 10.00
CA VAL A 315 -19.99 -6.72 9.97
C VAL A 315 -20.82 -5.43 10.04
N MET A 316 -22.14 -5.55 10.24
CA MET A 316 -23.02 -4.39 10.34
C MET A 316 -22.81 -3.71 11.71
N PRO A 317 -22.55 -2.39 11.77
CA PRO A 317 -22.45 -1.66 13.02
C PRO A 317 -23.81 -1.51 13.68
N SER A 318 -23.83 -1.38 15.00
CA SER A 318 -25.06 -1.06 15.73
C SER A 318 -25.45 0.40 15.50
N TYR A 319 -26.73 0.63 15.20
CA TYR A 319 -27.34 1.96 15.13
C TYR A 319 -28.08 2.32 16.43
N GLN A 320 -27.83 1.58 17.52
CA GLN A 320 -28.41 1.88 18.82
C GLN A 320 -27.99 3.28 19.28
N GLY A 321 -28.98 4.13 19.57
CA GLY A 321 -28.75 5.54 19.92
C GLY A 321 -28.43 6.46 18.74
N GLN A 322 -28.29 5.92 17.52
CA GLN A 322 -28.03 6.71 16.30
C GLN A 322 -29.30 6.97 15.49
N LEU A 323 -30.25 6.02 15.50
CA LEU A 323 -31.56 6.16 14.84
C LEU A 323 -32.69 6.19 15.88
N LYS A 324 -33.64 7.11 15.67
CA LYS A 324 -34.89 7.20 16.42
C LYS A 324 -35.91 6.18 15.93
N ASP A 325 -36.94 5.92 16.72
CA ASP A 325 -37.99 4.95 16.37
C ASP A 325 -38.73 5.29 15.07
N ALA A 326 -39.03 6.56 14.84
CA ALA A 326 -39.59 7.04 13.57
C ALA A 326 -38.66 6.76 12.37
N GLU A 327 -37.35 6.94 12.53
CA GLU A 327 -36.37 6.71 11.47
C GLU A 327 -36.26 5.20 11.15
N ILE A 328 -36.28 4.36 12.19
CA ILE A 328 -36.28 2.89 12.02
C ILE A 328 -37.57 2.43 11.31
N ALA A 329 -38.73 2.97 11.70
CA ALA A 329 -39.99 2.66 11.05
C ALA A 329 -40.00 3.08 9.57
N ALA A 330 -39.48 4.27 9.26
CA ALA A 330 -39.33 4.74 7.88
C ALA A 330 -38.46 3.78 7.04
N VAL A 331 -37.32 3.35 7.57
CA VAL A 331 -36.45 2.36 6.92
C VAL A 331 -37.19 1.04 6.64
N ILE A 332 -37.97 0.55 7.60
CA ILE A 332 -38.80 -0.65 7.42
C ILE A 332 -39.83 -0.46 6.30
N TYR A 333 -40.50 0.70 6.23
CA TYR A 333 -41.45 1.01 5.14
C TYR A 333 -40.76 1.06 3.77
N TYR A 334 -39.53 1.56 3.70
CA TYR A 334 -38.76 1.51 2.47
C TYR A 334 -38.42 0.07 2.07
N MET A 335 -38.02 -0.80 3.01
CA MET A 335 -37.83 -2.23 2.73
C MET A 335 -39.12 -2.92 2.26
N LYS A 336 -40.28 -2.58 2.83
CA LYS A 336 -41.60 -3.06 2.37
C LYS A 336 -41.89 -2.64 0.93
N LYS A 337 -41.62 -1.37 0.58
CA LYS A 337 -41.78 -0.82 -0.78
C LYS A 337 -40.97 -1.60 -1.83
N LEU A 338 -39.83 -2.16 -1.45
CA LEU A 338 -38.97 -2.97 -2.33
C LEU A 338 -39.39 -4.45 -2.42
N SER A 339 -40.53 -4.83 -1.84
CA SER A 339 -40.97 -6.22 -1.70
C SER A 339 -42.36 -6.49 -2.29
N ALA A 340 -42.85 -7.73 -2.14
CA ALA A 340 -44.22 -8.09 -2.52
C ALA A 340 -45.29 -7.34 -1.73
N GLU A 341 -44.92 -6.69 -0.62
CA GLU A 341 -45.80 -5.85 0.21
C GLU A 341 -45.76 -4.36 -0.15
N ALA A 342 -45.28 -4.00 -1.34
CA ALA A 342 -45.22 -2.60 -1.76
C ALA A 342 -46.59 -1.88 -1.67
N ASP A 343 -47.68 -2.58 -1.94
CA ASP A 343 -49.05 -2.05 -1.87
C ASP A 343 -49.55 -1.83 -0.44
N SER A 344 -48.87 -2.38 0.58
CA SER A 344 -49.23 -2.18 2.00
C SER A 344 -48.55 -0.97 2.64
N VAL A 345 -47.69 -0.26 1.88
CA VAL A 345 -46.94 0.89 2.38
C VAL A 345 -47.85 2.13 2.42
N PRO A 346 -48.01 2.78 3.59
CA PRO A 346 -48.83 3.98 3.72
C PRO A 346 -48.24 5.16 2.94
N ALA A 347 -49.12 5.96 2.33
CA ALA A 347 -48.73 7.14 1.57
C ALA A 347 -48.30 8.30 2.47
N THR A 348 -48.91 8.42 3.65
CA THR A 348 -48.62 9.46 4.64
C THR A 348 -48.36 8.86 6.02
N TRP A 349 -47.74 9.65 6.91
CA TRP A 349 -47.60 9.26 8.32
C TRP A 349 -48.95 9.18 9.04
N GLU A 350 -49.97 9.92 8.59
CA GLU A 350 -51.33 9.81 9.13
C GLU A 350 -51.93 8.43 8.82
N ASP A 351 -51.78 7.95 7.58
CA ASP A 351 -52.22 6.61 7.17
C ASP A 351 -51.45 5.48 7.90
N ALA A 352 -50.22 5.79 8.35
CA ALA A 352 -49.39 4.88 9.15
C ALA A 352 -49.79 4.83 10.64
N GLY A 353 -50.75 5.65 11.07
CA GLY A 353 -51.15 5.77 12.48
C GLY A 353 -50.34 6.78 13.30
N GLY A 354 -49.72 7.76 12.64
CA GLY A 354 -48.88 8.80 13.24
C GLY A 354 -47.38 8.51 13.14
N VAL A 355 -46.55 9.49 13.51
CA VAL A 355 -45.09 9.33 13.56
C VAL A 355 -44.71 8.57 14.83
N PRO A 356 -44.07 7.39 14.73
CA PRO A 356 -43.70 6.61 15.92
C PRO A 356 -42.81 7.39 16.87
N GLY A 357 -43.19 7.48 18.14
CA GLY A 357 -42.44 8.19 19.18
C GLY A 357 -42.73 9.69 19.28
N GLN A 358 -43.70 10.23 18.53
CA GLN A 358 -44.35 11.50 18.85
C GLN A 358 -45.67 11.21 19.56
N GLU A 359 -45.74 11.47 20.86
CA GLU A 359 -47.03 11.55 21.55
C GLU A 359 -47.76 12.80 21.04
N GLU A 360 -49.03 12.66 20.65
CA GLU A 360 -49.93 13.80 20.41
C GLU A 360 -50.16 14.54 21.73
N GLY A 361 -49.31 15.51 22.02
CA GLY A 361 -49.41 16.38 23.18
C GLY A 361 -49.92 17.76 22.80
N GLU A 362 -51.25 17.93 22.79
CA GLU A 362 -51.85 19.23 23.10
C GLU A 362 -51.45 19.64 24.53
N GLY A 363 -50.76 20.78 24.68
CA GLY A 363 -50.43 21.27 26.03
C GLY A 363 -49.38 22.37 26.07
N SER A 364 -49.86 23.61 25.96
CA SER A 364 -49.32 24.86 26.49
C SER A 364 -47.91 24.89 27.12
N ALA A 365 -47.13 25.85 26.63
CA ALA A 365 -45.94 26.41 27.24
C ALA A 365 -46.09 26.74 28.74
N GLU A 366 -45.23 26.14 29.56
CA GLU A 366 -44.70 26.68 30.82
C GLU A 366 -43.24 26.19 30.89
N GLY A 367 -42.22 27.03 30.69
CA GLY A 367 -41.76 27.96 31.71
C GLY A 367 -40.65 27.29 32.55
N VAL A 368 -39.49 26.99 31.95
CA VAL A 368 -38.31 26.58 32.72
C VAL A 368 -37.47 27.81 33.03
N ASP A 369 -37.53 28.16 34.32
CA ASP A 369 -36.83 29.24 34.99
C ASP A 369 -35.31 29.06 34.91
N THR A 370 -34.62 30.18 34.72
CA THR A 370 -33.17 30.30 34.67
C THR A 370 -32.74 31.19 35.82
N SER A 371 -32.15 30.62 36.89
CA SER A 371 -31.17 31.33 37.72
C SER A 371 -30.46 30.43 38.75
N PRO A 372 -29.26 30.85 39.20
CA PRO A 372 -28.19 30.00 39.70
C PRO A 372 -28.18 29.90 41.23
N GLY A 373 -27.58 28.81 41.75
CA GLY A 373 -27.34 28.62 43.17
C GLY A 373 -25.96 28.04 43.43
N ASP A 374 -25.10 28.90 44.01
CA ASP A 374 -23.91 28.65 44.83
C ASP A 374 -24.04 27.39 45.71
N GLY A 375 -23.02 26.61 46.11
CA GLY A 375 -21.58 26.77 46.28
C GLY A 375 -21.15 25.87 47.47
N LEU A 376 -19.84 25.72 47.70
CA LEU A 376 -19.15 25.12 48.88
C LEU A 376 -19.06 23.57 48.90
N ASP A 377 -17.95 22.87 49.18
CA ASP A 377 -16.56 23.11 49.62
C ASP A 377 -15.75 21.84 49.20
N ALA A 378 -14.56 21.93 48.61
CA ALA A 378 -13.20 21.92 49.22
C ALA A 378 -12.77 20.62 49.95
N ASP A 379 -11.55 20.21 49.58
CA ASP A 379 -10.57 19.35 50.28
C ASP A 379 -10.80 17.82 50.40
N GLU A 380 -9.99 17.02 49.68
CA GLU A 380 -8.77 16.40 50.24
C GLU A 380 -7.96 15.59 49.19
N PRO A 381 -6.63 15.44 49.38
CA PRO A 381 -5.68 14.95 48.36
C PRO A 381 -5.25 13.49 48.53
N ILE A 382 -4.85 12.87 47.41
CA ILE A 382 -4.26 11.52 47.35
C ILE A 382 -2.73 11.64 47.47
N PRO A 383 -2.04 10.83 48.31
CA PRO A 383 -0.66 11.09 48.71
C PRO A 383 0.39 10.66 47.69
N ALA A 384 1.47 11.43 47.66
CA ALA A 384 2.75 11.10 47.07
C ALA A 384 3.57 10.22 48.03
N GLU A 385 4.24 9.20 47.51
CA GLU A 385 5.28 8.46 48.24
C GLU A 385 6.65 9.09 47.96
N GLU A 386 7.30 9.50 49.05
CA GLU A 386 8.62 10.09 49.12
C GLU A 386 9.64 9.03 49.57
N GLN A 387 10.85 9.16 49.03
CA GLN A 387 12.06 8.37 49.32
C GLN A 387 12.58 8.60 50.74
N THR A 388 13.44 7.68 51.22
CA THR A 388 14.78 7.91 51.85
C THR A 388 15.21 6.65 52.67
N PRO A 389 16.47 6.52 53.15
CA PRO A 389 17.75 6.66 52.45
C PRO A 389 18.80 5.55 52.79
N ALA A 390 19.89 5.57 52.01
CA ALA A 390 21.31 5.30 52.33
C ALA A 390 21.76 4.11 53.19
N ASP A 391 22.66 3.28 52.63
CA ASP A 391 24.03 3.13 53.19
C ASP A 391 25.05 2.68 52.12
N LYS A 392 26.24 3.27 52.20
CA LYS A 392 27.54 2.95 51.53
C LYS A 392 28.51 2.54 52.65
N PRO A 393 29.76 2.08 52.41
CA PRO A 393 30.49 1.85 51.15
C PRO A 393 30.95 0.37 51.05
N ASP A 394 31.60 -0.09 49.97
CA ASP A 394 33.05 -0.25 49.99
C ASP A 394 33.63 -0.45 48.58
N SER A 395 34.84 0.05 48.45
CA SER A 395 35.79 -0.04 47.35
C SER A 395 36.27 -1.47 47.08
N GLU A 396 36.46 -1.83 45.82
CA GLU A 396 37.57 -2.67 45.29
C GLU A 396 37.37 -2.79 43.76
N GLU A 397 38.16 -2.06 42.97
CA GLU A 397 39.40 -2.51 42.33
C GLU A 397 39.14 -3.19 40.97
N ALA A 398 39.40 -2.43 39.90
CA ALA A 398 39.38 -2.90 38.53
C ALA A 398 40.67 -3.67 38.21
N ALA A 399 40.56 -4.97 37.97
CA ALA A 399 41.61 -5.76 37.35
C ALA A 399 41.33 -5.88 35.85
N ALA A 400 42.02 -5.07 35.05
CA ALA A 400 42.14 -5.26 33.61
C ALA A 400 43.21 -6.33 33.34
N GLU A 401 42.81 -7.41 32.66
CA GLU A 401 43.69 -8.49 32.24
C GLU A 401 44.55 -8.05 31.06
N LYS A 402 45.87 -8.11 31.25
CA LYS A 402 46.89 -7.88 30.22
C LYS A 402 47.08 -9.14 29.39
N MET A 403 47.00 -9.03 28.07
CA MET A 403 47.60 -10.01 27.15
C MET A 403 48.94 -9.46 26.67
N ASP A 404 49.98 -10.26 26.91
CA ASP A 404 51.35 -10.02 26.49
C ASP A 404 51.48 -10.02 24.96
N VAL A 405 52.11 -8.97 24.43
CA VAL A 405 52.64 -8.96 23.06
C VAL A 405 54.16 -8.80 23.17
N GLU A 406 54.85 -9.85 22.72
CA GLU A 406 56.30 -9.94 22.68
C GLU A 406 56.83 -9.25 21.41
N GLU A 407 57.76 -8.31 21.58
CA GLU A 407 58.50 -7.66 20.48
C GLU A 407 59.47 -8.64 19.78
N PRO A 408 59.85 -8.32 18.53
CA PRO A 408 61.28 -8.20 18.29
C PRO A 408 61.68 -6.96 17.47
N LYS A 409 62.57 -6.18 18.11
CA LYS A 409 63.83 -5.59 17.60
C LYS A 409 63.90 -5.05 16.16
N THR A 410 63.92 -3.71 16.10
CA THR A 410 64.91 -2.83 15.42
C THR A 410 65.57 -3.29 14.11
N GLY A 411 65.35 -2.48 13.05
CA GLY A 411 66.22 -2.42 11.87
C GLY A 411 65.76 -1.40 10.83
N GLU A 412 66.34 -0.20 10.91
CA GLU A 412 66.60 0.81 9.85
C GLU A 412 65.48 1.52 9.07
N GLN A 413 65.68 2.84 8.97
CA GLN A 413 64.93 3.86 8.23
C GLN A 413 65.27 3.84 6.72
N PRO A 414 64.44 4.48 5.87
CA PRO A 414 64.54 4.35 4.41
C PRO A 414 65.60 5.29 3.82
N GLU A 415 66.51 4.75 3.03
CA GLU A 415 67.34 5.53 2.11
C GLU A 415 66.54 5.87 0.84
N THR A 416 66.57 7.15 0.49
CA THR A 416 66.22 7.70 -0.81
C THR A 416 67.23 7.22 -1.84
N ASP A 417 66.79 6.65 -2.95
CA ASP A 417 67.62 6.59 -4.15
C ASP A 417 66.77 6.75 -5.43
N ASP A 418 67.04 7.87 -6.09
CA ASP A 418 66.79 8.09 -7.51
C ASP A 418 67.60 7.06 -8.31
N ALA A 419 66.93 6.11 -8.97
CA ALA A 419 67.58 5.26 -9.96
C ALA A 419 66.58 4.81 -11.04
N GLU A 420 66.43 5.67 -12.04
CA GLU A 420 66.06 5.31 -13.41
C GLU A 420 66.85 4.08 -13.86
N THR A 421 66.24 2.90 -13.82
CA THR A 421 66.79 1.69 -14.44
C THR A 421 65.68 0.86 -15.06
N ALA A 422 65.90 0.48 -16.31
CA ALA A 422 64.99 -0.27 -17.16
C ALA A 422 64.45 -1.52 -16.47
N ILE A 423 63.14 -1.54 -16.23
CA ILE A 423 62.42 -2.73 -15.78
C ILE A 423 62.41 -3.72 -16.95
N ALA A 424 63.26 -4.72 -16.86
CA ALA A 424 63.16 -5.92 -17.70
C ALA A 424 61.76 -6.52 -17.55
N GLU A 425 61.11 -6.84 -18.66
CA GLU A 425 59.80 -7.50 -18.71
C GLU A 425 59.82 -8.77 -17.85
N ASP A 426 59.17 -8.73 -16.69
CA ASP A 426 58.94 -9.91 -15.86
C ASP A 426 57.88 -10.80 -16.55
N PRO A 427 58.26 -11.98 -17.09
CA PRO A 427 57.35 -12.85 -17.81
C PRO A 427 56.34 -13.56 -16.91
N SER A 428 56.42 -13.40 -15.57
CA SER A 428 55.45 -13.92 -14.61
C SER A 428 54.18 -13.07 -14.48
N ARG A 429 54.19 -11.83 -14.98
CA ARG A 429 53.01 -10.94 -15.14
C ARG A 429 52.27 -11.11 -16.47
N LYS A 430 52.27 -12.33 -17.01
CA LYS A 430 51.35 -12.65 -18.10
C LYS A 430 50.04 -13.06 -17.46
N VAL A 431 48.96 -12.31 -17.72
CA VAL A 431 47.59 -12.78 -17.45
C VAL A 431 47.47 -14.16 -18.10
N PHE A 432 47.44 -15.19 -17.27
CA PHE A 432 47.14 -16.52 -17.73
C PHE A 432 45.67 -16.53 -18.10
N ILE A 433 45.35 -16.17 -19.36
CA ILE A 433 44.06 -16.54 -19.93
C ILE A 433 44.09 -18.06 -19.93
N PRO A 434 43.28 -18.74 -19.10
CA PRO A 434 43.31 -20.18 -19.07
C PRO A 434 43.01 -20.65 -20.48
N GLN A 435 43.96 -21.32 -21.13
CA GLN A 435 43.73 -22.06 -22.37
C GLN A 435 42.88 -23.32 -22.09
N GLY A 436 42.07 -23.29 -21.03
CA GLY A 436 41.05 -24.25 -20.74
C GLY A 436 39.91 -24.09 -21.71
N ARG A 437 39.33 -25.22 -22.09
CA ARG A 437 38.08 -25.27 -22.83
C ARG A 437 37.04 -24.41 -22.10
N SER A 438 36.38 -23.50 -22.82
CA SER A 438 35.31 -22.66 -22.23
C SER A 438 34.32 -23.55 -21.48
N TYR A 439 33.97 -23.17 -20.25
CA TYR A 439 32.95 -23.89 -19.47
C TYR A 439 31.58 -23.88 -20.18
N LEU A 440 31.37 -22.96 -21.12
CA LEU A 440 30.19 -22.89 -21.98
C LEU A 440 30.23 -23.89 -23.15
N ALA A 441 31.41 -24.37 -23.56
CA ALA A 441 31.57 -25.18 -24.75
C ALA A 441 31.49 -26.67 -24.44
N ASN A 442 30.62 -27.40 -25.15
CA ASN A 442 30.57 -28.86 -25.08
C ASN A 442 31.71 -29.50 -25.92
N PRO A 443 32.12 -30.75 -25.58
CA PRO A 443 32.94 -31.60 -26.44
C PRO A 443 32.42 -31.71 -27.87
N PRO A 444 33.29 -31.69 -28.91
CA PRO A 444 32.83 -31.79 -30.30
C PRO A 444 32.35 -33.23 -30.53
N GLY A 445 31.26 -33.40 -31.28
CA GLY A 445 30.71 -34.73 -31.59
C GLY A 445 29.71 -35.29 -30.57
N MET A 446 29.30 -34.52 -29.55
CA MET A 446 28.16 -34.89 -28.71
C MET A 446 26.83 -34.73 -29.47
N THR A 447 25.90 -35.67 -29.24
CA THR A 447 24.51 -35.49 -29.66
C THR A 447 23.82 -34.43 -28.80
N PHE A 448 22.70 -33.88 -29.29
CA PHE A 448 21.90 -32.90 -28.55
C PHE A 448 21.54 -33.38 -27.12
N TRP A 449 21.10 -34.63 -26.98
CA TRP A 449 20.73 -35.20 -25.68
C TRP A 449 21.93 -35.40 -24.74
N GLN A 450 23.10 -35.75 -25.29
CA GLN A 450 24.33 -35.83 -24.50
C GLN A 450 24.76 -34.44 -24.00
N ALA A 451 24.61 -33.41 -24.85
CA ALA A 451 24.87 -32.03 -24.47
C ALA A 451 23.92 -31.58 -23.34
N VAL A 452 22.60 -31.77 -23.48
CA VAL A 452 21.62 -31.42 -22.43
C VAL A 452 21.92 -32.16 -21.13
N SER A 453 22.16 -33.47 -21.18
CA SER A 453 22.50 -34.28 -19.99
C SER A 453 23.78 -33.79 -19.30
N SER A 454 24.79 -33.37 -20.07
CA SER A 454 26.04 -32.84 -19.52
C SER A 454 25.88 -31.53 -18.73
N TRP A 455 24.84 -30.76 -19.04
CA TRP A 455 24.47 -29.55 -18.30
C TRP A 455 23.56 -29.90 -17.12
N ALA A 456 22.54 -30.73 -17.34
CA ALA A 456 21.60 -31.14 -16.29
C ALA A 456 22.29 -31.81 -15.10
N PHE A 457 23.36 -32.59 -15.34
CA PHE A 457 24.08 -33.31 -14.29
C PHE A 457 25.49 -32.74 -14.01
N THR A 458 25.71 -31.46 -14.30
CA THR A 458 27.02 -30.82 -14.08
C THR A 458 27.29 -30.54 -12.60
N LEU A 459 28.54 -30.71 -12.18
CA LEU A 459 29.00 -30.29 -10.84
C LEU A 459 29.82 -29.00 -10.89
N ASP A 460 30.05 -28.44 -12.08
CA ASP A 460 30.82 -27.21 -12.25
C ASP A 460 29.98 -26.01 -11.78
N HIS A 461 30.41 -25.36 -10.70
CA HIS A 461 29.76 -24.18 -10.14
C HIS A 461 29.53 -23.07 -11.17
N LYS A 462 30.37 -22.93 -12.19
CA LYS A 462 30.21 -21.91 -13.25
C LYS A 462 29.06 -22.26 -14.17
N ARG A 463 28.93 -23.54 -14.54
CA ARG A 463 27.81 -24.03 -15.35
C ARG A 463 26.50 -23.93 -14.57
N ILE A 464 26.49 -24.31 -13.30
CA ILE A 464 25.33 -24.17 -12.41
C ILE A 464 24.93 -22.69 -12.29
N GLY A 465 25.90 -21.79 -12.08
CA GLY A 465 25.64 -20.35 -12.02
C GLY A 465 25.08 -19.78 -13.32
N VAL A 466 25.55 -20.24 -14.48
CA VAL A 466 24.97 -19.90 -15.80
C VAL A 466 23.55 -20.45 -15.96
N MET A 467 23.29 -21.68 -15.49
CA MET A 467 21.94 -22.26 -15.51
C MET A 467 20.96 -21.44 -14.66
N TYR A 468 21.37 -21.03 -13.46
CA TYR A 468 20.62 -20.06 -12.65
C TYR A 468 20.42 -18.76 -13.41
N LEU A 469 21.48 -18.18 -14.00
CA LEU A 469 21.38 -16.93 -14.75
C LEU A 469 20.35 -17.02 -15.88
N CYS A 470 20.39 -18.07 -16.70
CA CYS A 470 19.39 -18.30 -17.74
C CYS A 470 17.98 -18.43 -17.16
N GLY A 471 17.82 -19.18 -16.06
CA GLY A 471 16.55 -19.36 -15.37
C GLY A 471 15.96 -18.04 -14.87
N VAL A 472 16.74 -17.25 -14.12
CA VAL A 472 16.29 -15.98 -13.55
C VAL A 472 16.04 -14.93 -14.64
N MET A 473 16.81 -14.91 -15.73
CA MET A 473 16.54 -14.05 -16.89
C MET A 473 15.22 -14.42 -17.59
N SER A 474 14.90 -15.71 -17.65
CA SER A 474 13.62 -16.17 -18.20
C SER A 474 12.45 -15.74 -17.30
N ALA A 475 12.62 -15.84 -15.98
CA ALA A 475 11.66 -15.33 -15.01
C ALA A 475 11.50 -13.81 -15.07
N PHE A 476 12.59 -13.05 -15.27
CA PHE A 476 12.57 -11.60 -15.46
C PHE A 476 11.73 -11.20 -16.68
N LEU A 477 11.95 -11.87 -17.83
CA LEU A 477 11.16 -11.64 -19.03
C LEU A 477 9.67 -11.98 -18.81
N LEU A 478 9.38 -13.09 -18.14
CA LEU A 478 8.01 -13.49 -17.81
C LEU A 478 7.32 -12.47 -16.90
N GLY A 479 8.01 -12.02 -15.84
CA GLY A 479 7.53 -10.94 -14.98
C GLY A 479 7.30 -9.64 -15.75
N GLY A 480 8.18 -9.31 -16.69
CA GLY A 480 8.02 -8.17 -17.60
C GLY A 480 6.80 -8.29 -18.52
N ILE A 481 6.46 -9.49 -19.00
CA ILE A 481 5.23 -9.74 -19.78
C ILE A 481 4.00 -9.44 -18.93
N PHE A 482 3.95 -9.90 -17.67
CA PHE A 482 2.83 -9.61 -16.77
C PHE A 482 2.72 -8.11 -16.46
N ALA A 483 3.84 -7.41 -16.24
CA ALA A 483 3.84 -5.95 -16.10
C ALA A 483 3.32 -5.25 -17.36
N GLY A 484 3.73 -5.73 -18.54
CA GLY A 484 3.22 -5.25 -19.82
C GLY A 484 1.70 -5.44 -19.95
N ALA A 485 1.18 -6.60 -19.56
CA ALA A 485 -0.25 -6.88 -19.55
C ALA A 485 -1.02 -5.92 -18.65
N VAL A 486 -0.52 -5.65 -17.43
CA VAL A 486 -1.10 -4.64 -16.53
C VAL A 486 -1.14 -3.25 -17.19
N ARG A 487 -0.05 -2.84 -17.85
CA ARG A 487 0.02 -1.54 -18.53
C ARG A 487 -0.89 -1.44 -19.75
N LEU A 488 -1.00 -2.53 -20.52
CA LEU A 488 -1.90 -2.60 -21.67
C LEU A 488 -3.37 -2.56 -21.22
N GLU A 489 -3.70 -3.19 -20.11
CA GLU A 489 -5.06 -3.12 -19.56
C GLU A 489 -5.43 -1.69 -19.16
N LEU A 490 -4.50 -0.91 -18.62
CA LEU A 490 -4.74 0.49 -18.25
C LEU A 490 -4.63 1.49 -19.41
N TRP A 491 -4.29 1.06 -20.63
CA TRP A 491 -3.89 1.97 -21.70
C TRP A 491 -5.01 2.89 -22.20
N ASN A 492 -6.27 2.42 -22.23
CA ASN A 492 -7.43 3.17 -22.73
C ASN A 492 -8.45 3.54 -21.63
N GLY A 493 -8.06 3.46 -20.36
CA GLY A 493 -8.97 3.64 -19.23
C GLY A 493 -9.70 2.34 -18.86
N THR A 494 -10.86 2.45 -18.23
CA THR A 494 -11.65 1.31 -17.70
C THR A 494 -13.02 1.27 -18.37
N PRO A 495 -13.50 0.11 -18.86
CA PRO A 495 -12.82 -1.19 -18.92
C PRO A 495 -11.67 -1.21 -19.94
N GLY A 496 -10.61 -1.95 -19.62
CA GLY A 496 -9.31 -1.92 -20.31
C GLY A 496 -9.30 -2.53 -21.72
N LEU A 497 -8.10 -2.81 -22.24
CA LEU A 497 -7.93 -3.37 -23.58
C LEU A 497 -8.47 -4.81 -23.71
N PHE A 498 -8.35 -5.63 -22.68
CA PHE A 498 -8.57 -7.08 -22.77
C PHE A 498 -10.01 -7.52 -22.49
N HIS A 499 -10.82 -6.66 -21.86
CA HIS A 499 -12.19 -7.02 -21.44
C HIS A 499 -13.16 -5.86 -21.67
N ASP A 500 -14.37 -6.18 -22.11
CA ASP A 500 -15.45 -5.21 -22.33
C ASP A 500 -16.22 -4.86 -21.03
N ASN A 501 -15.95 -5.58 -19.93
CA ASN A 501 -16.63 -5.42 -18.64
C ASN A 501 -15.63 -4.96 -17.56
N VAL A 502 -16.01 -3.93 -16.81
CA VAL A 502 -15.23 -3.32 -15.72
C VAL A 502 -14.80 -4.35 -14.67
N GLN A 503 -15.71 -5.23 -14.24
CA GLN A 503 -15.39 -6.24 -13.23
C GLN A 503 -14.35 -7.23 -13.74
N GLN A 504 -14.49 -7.68 -14.99
CA GLN A 504 -13.54 -8.64 -15.59
C GLN A 504 -12.17 -8.00 -15.79
N ALA A 505 -12.13 -6.73 -16.20
CA ALA A 505 -10.91 -5.94 -16.31
C ALA A 505 -10.20 -5.83 -14.96
N GLN A 506 -10.94 -5.55 -13.89
CA GLN A 506 -10.43 -5.44 -12.53
C GLN A 506 -9.87 -6.77 -12.00
N ASP A 507 -10.59 -7.89 -12.22
CA ASP A 507 -10.14 -9.23 -11.81
C ASP A 507 -8.85 -9.62 -12.55
N PHE A 508 -8.79 -9.38 -13.86
CA PHE A 508 -7.60 -9.63 -14.66
C PHE A 508 -6.41 -8.79 -14.20
N TYR A 509 -6.62 -7.49 -13.95
CA TYR A 509 -5.60 -6.59 -13.41
C TYR A 509 -5.00 -7.14 -12.10
N ASN A 510 -5.86 -7.54 -11.15
CA ASN A 510 -5.43 -8.03 -9.84
C ASN A 510 -4.63 -9.34 -9.94
N GLN A 511 -5.02 -10.23 -10.85
CA GLN A 511 -4.29 -11.47 -11.11
C GLN A 511 -2.92 -11.21 -11.76
N MET A 512 -2.87 -10.37 -12.80
CA MET A 512 -1.60 -10.04 -13.48
C MET A 512 -0.64 -9.31 -12.56
N PHE A 513 -1.14 -8.42 -11.70
CA PHE A 513 -0.34 -7.75 -10.68
C PHE A 513 0.26 -8.75 -9.68
N THR A 514 -0.56 -9.69 -9.19
CA THR A 514 -0.13 -10.75 -8.28
C THR A 514 0.93 -11.64 -8.92
N LEU A 515 0.71 -12.08 -10.17
CA LEU A 515 1.66 -12.87 -10.96
C LEU A 515 2.98 -12.15 -11.18
N HIS A 516 2.93 -10.87 -11.57
CA HIS A 516 4.12 -10.04 -11.76
C HIS A 516 4.96 -9.99 -10.47
N GLY A 517 4.34 -9.57 -9.36
CA GLY A 517 5.05 -9.43 -8.08
C GLY A 517 5.63 -10.75 -7.60
N ALA A 518 4.85 -11.83 -7.66
CA ALA A 518 5.27 -13.16 -7.20
C ALA A 518 6.45 -13.72 -8.02
N VAL A 519 6.39 -13.63 -9.35
CA VAL A 519 7.48 -14.09 -10.22
C VAL A 519 8.73 -13.25 -10.04
N MET A 520 8.60 -11.93 -9.97
CA MET A 520 9.74 -11.03 -9.81
C MET A 520 10.45 -11.24 -8.47
N THR A 521 9.71 -11.36 -7.37
CA THR A 521 10.31 -11.57 -6.05
C THR A 521 10.95 -12.96 -5.92
N PHE A 522 10.18 -14.02 -6.14
CA PHE A 522 10.60 -15.38 -5.78
C PHE A 522 11.45 -16.06 -6.86
N LEU A 523 11.23 -15.76 -8.13
CA LEU A 523 11.95 -16.42 -9.24
C LEU A 523 13.08 -15.59 -9.82
N PHE A 524 13.07 -14.26 -9.63
CA PHE A 524 14.12 -13.39 -10.13
C PHE A 524 14.97 -12.79 -9.01
N ILE A 525 14.42 -11.92 -8.15
CA ILE A 525 15.18 -11.13 -7.17
C ILE A 525 15.95 -12.05 -6.21
N ILE A 526 15.25 -12.95 -5.52
CA ILE A 526 15.86 -13.82 -4.50
C ILE A 526 17.02 -14.68 -5.04
N PRO A 527 16.87 -15.46 -6.14
CA PRO A 527 17.95 -16.30 -6.66
C PRO A 527 19.02 -15.54 -7.47
N SER A 528 18.73 -14.35 -8.01
CA SER A 528 19.64 -13.65 -8.95
C SER A 528 21.05 -13.42 -8.38
N ILE A 529 21.15 -12.86 -7.17
CA ILE A 529 22.44 -12.53 -6.56
C ILE A 529 23.10 -13.77 -5.93
N PRO A 530 22.50 -14.45 -4.93
CA PRO A 530 23.17 -15.53 -4.22
C PRO A 530 23.39 -16.77 -5.10
N ALA A 531 22.41 -17.14 -5.95
CA ALA A 531 22.47 -18.39 -6.70
C ALA A 531 23.15 -18.26 -8.06
N ALA A 532 22.91 -17.18 -8.82
CA ALA A 532 23.58 -16.98 -10.11
C ALA A 532 24.98 -16.37 -9.94
N LEU A 533 25.07 -15.17 -9.34
CA LEU A 533 26.34 -14.46 -9.20
C LEU A 533 27.25 -15.13 -8.15
N GLY A 534 26.68 -15.58 -7.03
CA GLY A 534 27.43 -16.27 -5.97
C GLY A 534 28.10 -17.55 -6.46
N ASN A 535 27.40 -18.38 -7.25
CA ASN A 535 28.00 -19.58 -7.82
C ASN A 535 29.15 -19.29 -8.77
N ILE A 536 29.09 -18.20 -9.55
CA ILE A 536 30.16 -17.86 -10.48
C ILE A 536 31.33 -17.22 -9.72
N PHE A 537 31.07 -16.11 -9.03
CA PHE A 537 32.11 -15.24 -8.51
C PHE A 537 32.71 -15.70 -7.18
N LEU A 538 31.92 -16.25 -6.26
CA LEU A 538 32.41 -16.50 -4.90
C LEU A 538 33.59 -17.50 -4.87
N PRO A 539 33.54 -18.67 -5.53
CA PRO A 539 34.69 -19.57 -5.55
C PRO A 539 35.91 -18.95 -6.25
N MET A 540 35.68 -18.15 -7.31
CA MET A 540 36.77 -17.48 -8.03
C MET A 540 37.45 -16.41 -7.18
N MET A 541 36.69 -15.61 -6.44
CA MET A 541 37.22 -14.58 -5.53
C MET A 541 38.01 -15.20 -4.37
N LEU A 542 37.59 -16.36 -3.88
CA LEU A 542 38.29 -17.10 -2.83
C LEU A 542 39.47 -17.92 -3.34
N GLY A 543 39.69 -18.01 -4.67
CA GLY A 543 40.65 -18.93 -5.28
C GLY A 543 40.31 -20.41 -5.04
N ALA A 544 39.07 -20.72 -4.66
CA ALA A 544 38.60 -22.07 -4.44
C ALA A 544 38.34 -22.77 -5.77
N LYS A 545 38.69 -24.07 -5.83
CA LYS A 545 38.46 -24.90 -7.02
C LYS A 545 36.96 -25.07 -7.33
N ASP A 546 36.13 -25.13 -6.29
CA ASP A 546 34.69 -25.37 -6.36
C ASP A 546 34.00 -24.96 -5.05
N VAL A 547 32.67 -25.03 -5.01
CA VAL A 547 31.87 -24.86 -3.78
C VAL A 547 32.02 -26.07 -2.84
N ALA A 548 31.79 -25.86 -1.53
CA ALA A 548 31.99 -26.90 -0.50
C ALA A 548 31.15 -28.18 -0.71
N PHE A 549 29.97 -28.07 -1.34
CA PHE A 549 29.08 -29.21 -1.62
C PHE A 549 28.51 -29.16 -3.06
N PRO A 550 29.27 -29.58 -4.09
CA PRO A 550 28.86 -29.42 -5.49
C PRO A 550 27.56 -30.15 -5.86
N ARG A 551 27.32 -31.32 -5.26
CA ARG A 551 26.06 -32.07 -5.47
C ARG A 551 24.86 -31.38 -4.83
N MET A 552 25.03 -30.78 -3.66
CA MET A 552 23.97 -30.04 -2.98
C MET A 552 23.66 -28.75 -3.73
N ASN A 553 24.68 -28.09 -4.27
CA ASN A 553 24.50 -26.93 -5.16
C ASN A 553 23.70 -27.31 -6.41
N LEU A 554 24.04 -28.40 -7.09
CA LEU A 554 23.25 -28.90 -8.21
C LEU A 554 21.81 -29.26 -7.78
N ALA A 555 21.64 -29.91 -6.63
CA ALA A 555 20.32 -30.24 -6.09
C ALA A 555 19.47 -28.99 -5.82
N SER A 556 20.08 -27.91 -5.31
CA SER A 556 19.40 -26.62 -5.11
C SER A 556 18.83 -26.06 -6.41
N PHE A 557 19.58 -26.16 -7.52
CA PHE A 557 19.11 -25.70 -8.83
C PHE A 557 17.89 -26.51 -9.31
N HIS A 558 17.90 -27.83 -9.10
CA HIS A 558 16.78 -28.68 -9.46
C HIS A 558 15.54 -28.40 -8.60
N LEU A 559 15.74 -28.21 -7.29
CA LEU A 559 14.66 -27.81 -6.37
C LEU A 559 14.08 -26.47 -6.80
N TRP A 560 14.92 -25.50 -7.15
CA TRP A 560 14.48 -24.21 -7.67
C TRP A 560 13.65 -24.38 -8.96
N CYS A 561 14.08 -25.20 -9.92
CA CYS A 561 13.30 -25.46 -11.13
C CYS A 561 11.95 -26.15 -10.84
N ILE A 562 11.94 -27.15 -9.97
CA ILE A 562 10.71 -27.87 -9.57
C ILE A 562 9.75 -26.92 -8.85
N GLY A 563 10.28 -26.14 -7.90
CA GLY A 563 9.56 -25.11 -7.17
C GLY A 563 9.00 -24.06 -8.12
N ALA A 564 9.77 -23.60 -9.10
CA ALA A 564 9.33 -22.61 -10.08
C ALA A 564 8.17 -23.14 -10.93
N VAL A 565 8.25 -24.37 -11.43
CA VAL A 565 7.17 -25.00 -12.20
C VAL A 565 5.93 -25.18 -11.33
N PHE A 566 6.08 -25.71 -10.11
CA PHE A 566 4.97 -25.91 -9.18
C PHE A 566 4.30 -24.58 -8.79
N PHE A 567 5.10 -23.55 -8.51
CA PHE A 567 4.65 -22.22 -8.15
C PHE A 567 3.90 -21.56 -9.31
N LEU A 568 4.45 -21.59 -10.53
CA LEU A 568 3.79 -21.04 -11.71
C LEU A 568 2.48 -21.76 -12.04
N ILE A 569 2.46 -23.10 -11.99
CA ILE A 569 1.22 -23.87 -12.18
C ILE A 569 0.19 -23.47 -11.13
N THR A 570 0.58 -23.39 -9.87
CA THR A 570 -0.32 -22.98 -8.79
C THR A 570 -0.89 -21.59 -9.03
N LEU A 571 -0.05 -20.60 -9.35
CA LEU A 571 -0.49 -19.22 -9.58
C LEU A 571 -1.46 -19.12 -10.78
N LEU A 572 -1.15 -19.82 -11.88
CA LEU A 572 -1.96 -19.78 -13.10
C LEU A 572 -3.30 -20.55 -12.98
N THR A 573 -3.33 -21.62 -12.19
CA THR A 573 -4.54 -22.46 -12.05
C THR A 573 -5.50 -22.01 -10.96
N SER A 574 -5.00 -21.25 -9.98
CA SER A 574 -5.79 -20.89 -8.80
C SER A 574 -6.47 -19.52 -8.88
N GLY A 575 -6.11 -18.69 -9.85
CA GLY A 575 -6.57 -17.30 -9.91
C GLY A 575 -6.15 -16.50 -8.67
N LEU A 576 -4.97 -16.82 -8.09
CA LEU A 576 -4.49 -16.20 -6.86
C LEU A 576 -4.44 -14.67 -7.00
N ASP A 577 -5.07 -14.02 -6.04
CA ASP A 577 -5.31 -12.58 -5.98
C ASP A 577 -4.91 -12.05 -4.61
N THR A 578 -3.85 -12.54 -3.97
CA THR A 578 -3.50 -12.13 -2.59
C THR A 578 -2.27 -11.21 -2.53
N GLY A 579 -1.85 -10.70 -3.68
CA GLY A 579 -0.54 -10.07 -3.84
C GLY A 579 0.60 -11.06 -3.63
N TRP A 580 1.84 -10.58 -3.72
CA TRP A 580 3.03 -11.44 -3.58
C TRP A 580 3.43 -11.71 -2.12
N THR A 581 2.91 -10.93 -1.16
CA THR A 581 3.19 -11.05 0.28
C THR A 581 2.15 -11.88 1.04
N PHE A 582 1.07 -12.32 0.37
CA PHE A 582 -0.03 -13.08 1.01
C PHE A 582 -0.61 -12.36 2.24
N TYR A 583 -1.01 -11.09 2.08
CA TYR A 583 -1.43 -10.20 3.17
C TYR A 583 -2.48 -10.83 4.13
N THR A 584 -2.17 -10.84 5.43
CA THR A 584 -3.13 -11.17 6.48
C THR A 584 -3.96 -9.92 6.86
N PRO A 585 -5.24 -10.06 7.25
CA PRO A 585 -6.03 -11.30 7.36
C PRO A 585 -6.75 -11.69 6.05
N TYR A 586 -6.44 -11.06 4.92
CA TYR A 586 -7.09 -11.42 3.65
C TYR A 586 -6.76 -12.86 3.24
N SER A 587 -5.49 -13.21 3.24
CA SER A 587 -4.97 -14.54 2.89
C SER A 587 -5.51 -15.67 3.77
N THR A 588 -5.92 -15.38 5.01
CA THR A 588 -6.54 -16.36 5.92
C THR A 588 -8.05 -16.53 5.71
N SER A 589 -8.68 -15.60 4.98
CA SER A 589 -10.13 -15.55 4.80
C SER A 589 -10.60 -15.83 3.37
N THR A 590 -9.68 -15.79 2.41
CA THR A 590 -9.94 -16.10 0.99
C THR A 590 -9.99 -17.61 0.76
N GLN A 591 -10.70 -18.01 -0.29
CA GLN A 591 -10.75 -19.41 -0.74
C GLN A 591 -9.70 -19.74 -1.82
N THR A 592 -8.88 -18.75 -2.22
CA THR A 592 -7.84 -18.97 -3.24
C THR A 592 -6.68 -19.83 -2.71
N SER A 593 -5.91 -20.44 -3.62
CA SER A 593 -4.88 -21.46 -3.32
C SER A 593 -3.60 -20.91 -2.66
N VAL A 594 -3.74 -20.07 -1.64
CA VAL A 594 -2.64 -19.47 -0.87
C VAL A 594 -1.70 -20.55 -0.33
N ILE A 595 -2.24 -21.61 0.25
CA ILE A 595 -1.45 -22.71 0.83
C ILE A 595 -0.52 -23.35 -0.20
N PHE A 596 -1.04 -23.62 -1.41
CA PHE A 596 -0.25 -24.20 -2.48
C PHE A 596 0.79 -23.21 -3.00
N ALA A 597 0.45 -21.91 -3.12
CA ALA A 597 1.40 -20.90 -3.56
C ALA A 597 2.56 -20.77 -2.56
N THR A 598 2.25 -20.72 -1.27
CA THR A 598 3.24 -20.71 -0.18
C THR A 598 4.08 -21.99 -0.17
N MET A 599 3.49 -23.16 -0.40
CA MET A 599 4.25 -24.40 -0.56
C MET A 599 5.26 -24.31 -1.72
N GLY A 600 4.87 -23.67 -2.83
CA GLY A 600 5.80 -23.41 -3.94
C GLY A 600 6.96 -22.52 -3.55
N VAL A 601 6.71 -21.48 -2.75
CA VAL A 601 7.76 -20.63 -2.18
C VAL A 601 8.69 -21.44 -1.26
N PHE A 602 8.15 -22.34 -0.43
CA PHE A 602 8.95 -23.23 0.43
C PHE A 602 9.78 -24.27 -0.34
N ILE A 603 9.41 -24.63 -1.56
CA ILE A 603 10.23 -25.51 -2.41
C ILE A 603 11.36 -24.70 -3.09
N LEU A 604 11.12 -23.41 -3.33
CA LEU A 604 12.05 -22.50 -4.01
C LEU A 604 13.23 -22.04 -3.14
N GLY A 605 13.04 -21.93 -1.82
CA GLY A 605 14.06 -21.54 -0.84
C GLY A 605 14.34 -22.67 0.14
#